data_AF-A0A7Y4XXS5-F1
#
_entry.id   AF-A0A7Y4XXS5-F1
#
_cell.length_a   1.000
_cell.length_b   1.000
_cell.length_c   1.000
_cell.angle_alpha   90.00
_cell.angle_beta   90.00
_cell.angle_gamma   90.00
#
_symmetry.space_group_name_H-M   'P 1'
#
loop_
_entity.id
_entity.type
_entity.pdbx_description
1 polymer ?
#
loop_
_entity_poly.entity_id
_entity_poly.type
_entity_poly.pdbx_seq_one_letter_code
_entity_poly.pdbx_strand_id
1 'polypeptide(L)'
;MKTYTPITIKTIHDTLRSAAFAVSAVALASLSISITQADETCLSPYMPKIKGQEDFVYIWTLGVEGLGDEQDKMVTVDVNPKSKQYGKVINSLSVGGRNEAHHSDFTDDRQYLWAGGLDTNKIFIFDVHSDPAKPTLTKTITDFTAKSGGIVGPHSTYALPGRIMITGLSNNKDHGGRTALVEYTNDGDYIATHWMPTD
;
A
#
# COMPACT_ATOMS: atom_id res chain seq x y z
N MET A 1 -40.81 -28.26 -53.72
CA MET A 1 -40.15 -29.57 -53.52
C MET A 1 -38.85 -29.30 -52.77
N LYS A 2 -38.78 -29.57 -51.46
CA LYS A 2 -37.53 -29.41 -50.68
C LYS A 2 -36.86 -30.79 -50.60
N THR A 3 -35.67 -30.88 -51.16
CA THR A 3 -34.83 -32.09 -51.13
C THR A 3 -34.26 -32.26 -49.73
N TYR A 4 -34.50 -33.43 -49.13
CA TYR A 4 -33.87 -33.84 -47.87
C TYR A 4 -32.57 -34.57 -48.19
N THR A 5 -31.44 -34.00 -47.75
CA THR A 5 -30.13 -34.65 -47.85
C THR A 5 -29.95 -35.60 -46.66
N PRO A 6 -29.67 -36.90 -46.85
CA PRO A 6 -29.52 -37.83 -45.75
C PRO A 6 -28.22 -37.56 -44.98
N ILE A 7 -28.33 -37.46 -43.66
CA ILE A 7 -27.17 -37.37 -42.76
C ILE A 7 -26.50 -38.75 -42.74
N THR A 8 -25.21 -38.82 -43.04
CA THR A 8 -24.47 -40.08 -43.05
C THR A 8 -23.87 -40.38 -41.67
N ILE A 9 -23.65 -41.67 -41.35
CA ILE A 9 -23.04 -42.14 -40.09
C ILE A 9 -21.69 -41.44 -39.82
N LYS A 10 -20.95 -41.14 -40.89
CA LYS A 10 -19.70 -40.38 -40.82
C LYS A 10 -19.91 -38.95 -40.27
N THR A 11 -20.94 -38.24 -40.74
CA THR A 11 -21.32 -36.92 -40.23
C THR A 11 -21.68 -36.96 -38.73
N ILE A 12 -22.36 -38.01 -38.27
CA ILE A 12 -22.71 -38.18 -36.85
C ILE A 12 -21.44 -38.40 -35.99
N HIS A 13 -20.52 -39.26 -36.44
CA HIS A 13 -19.26 -39.51 -35.75
C HIS A 13 -18.34 -38.27 -35.71
N ASP A 14 -18.26 -37.51 -36.80
CA ASP A 14 -17.45 -36.29 -36.85
C ASP A 14 -18.04 -35.19 -35.94
N THR A 15 -19.37 -35.10 -35.85
CA THR A 15 -20.05 -34.18 -34.93
C THR A 15 -19.84 -34.58 -33.46
N LEU A 16 -19.94 -35.87 -33.13
CA LEU A 16 -19.71 -36.39 -31.78
C LEU A 16 -18.24 -36.21 -31.34
N ARG A 17 -17.28 -36.43 -32.24
CA ARG A 17 -15.84 -36.19 -31.97
C ARG A 17 -15.55 -34.72 -31.73
N SER A 18 -16.15 -33.84 -32.52
CA SER A 18 -16.00 -32.38 -32.37
C SER A 18 -16.60 -31.89 -31.06
N ALA A 19 -17.77 -32.42 -30.67
CA ALA A 19 -18.40 -32.13 -29.38
C ALA A 19 -17.55 -32.64 -28.20
N ALA A 20 -17.02 -33.87 -28.27
CA ALA A 20 -16.15 -34.42 -27.23
C ALA A 20 -14.85 -33.62 -27.07
N PHE A 21 -14.25 -33.17 -28.18
CA PHE A 21 -13.09 -32.27 -28.14
C PHE A 21 -13.42 -30.92 -27.52
N ALA A 22 -14.55 -30.31 -27.88
CA ALA A 22 -14.99 -29.04 -27.33
C ALA A 22 -15.25 -29.12 -25.82
N VAL A 23 -15.93 -30.17 -25.35
CA VAL A 23 -16.19 -30.41 -23.92
C VAL A 23 -14.88 -30.62 -23.16
N SER A 24 -13.94 -31.38 -23.71
CA SER A 24 -12.63 -31.62 -23.09
C SER A 24 -11.78 -30.35 -23.02
N ALA A 25 -11.82 -29.52 -24.06
CA ALA A 25 -11.12 -28.23 -24.08
C ALA A 25 -11.67 -27.25 -23.04
N VAL A 26 -13.00 -27.18 -22.87
CA VAL A 26 -13.65 -26.35 -21.83
C VAL A 26 -13.36 -26.87 -20.42
N ALA A 27 -13.32 -28.20 -20.23
CA ALA A 27 -12.94 -28.81 -18.96
C ALA A 27 -11.47 -28.54 -18.58
N LEU A 28 -10.54 -28.63 -19.54
CA LEU A 28 -9.13 -28.27 -19.28
C LEU A 28 -8.94 -26.76 -19.01
N ALA A 29 -9.68 -25.89 -19.71
CA ALA A 29 -9.61 -24.46 -19.49
C ALA A 29 -10.13 -24.03 -18.11
N SER A 30 -11.13 -24.73 -17.57
CA SER A 30 -11.70 -24.45 -16.23
C SER A 30 -10.85 -24.99 -15.06
N LEU A 31 -10.01 -25.99 -15.30
CA LEU A 31 -9.06 -26.51 -14.29
C LEU A 31 -7.84 -25.60 -14.06
N SER A 32 -7.64 -24.58 -14.89
CA SER A 32 -6.41 -23.77 -14.92
C SER A 32 -6.52 -22.39 -14.25
N ILE A 33 -7.69 -22.03 -13.71
CA ILE A 33 -7.87 -20.74 -13.02
C ILE A 33 -7.49 -20.91 -11.55
N SER A 34 -6.18 -21.07 -11.30
CA SER A 34 -5.65 -20.84 -9.96
C SER A 34 -5.77 -19.35 -9.67
N ILE A 35 -6.69 -18.98 -8.77
CA ILE A 35 -6.75 -17.63 -8.23
C ILE A 35 -5.43 -17.43 -7.48
N THR A 36 -4.50 -16.68 -8.07
CA THR A 36 -3.24 -16.34 -7.44
C THR A 36 -3.56 -15.47 -6.23
N GLN A 37 -3.45 -16.05 -5.03
CA GLN A 37 -3.51 -15.28 -3.80
C GLN A 37 -2.13 -14.69 -3.56
N ALA A 38 -2.01 -13.38 -3.74
CA ALA A 38 -0.85 -12.66 -3.26
C ALA A 38 -1.02 -12.48 -1.76
N ASP A 39 -0.12 -13.11 -1.00
CA ASP A 39 0.06 -12.72 0.39
C ASP A 39 0.87 -11.42 0.41
N GLU A 40 0.63 -10.59 1.43
CA GLU A 40 1.42 -9.40 1.65
C GLU A 40 2.92 -9.75 1.80
N THR A 41 3.74 -9.18 0.93
CA THR A 41 5.21 -9.33 0.93
C THR A 41 5.85 -8.02 1.39
N CYS A 42 7.01 -8.11 2.06
CA CYS A 42 7.87 -6.98 2.43
C CYS A 42 7.48 -6.15 3.67
N LEU A 43 6.55 -6.62 4.51
CA LEU A 43 6.28 -6.01 5.81
C LEU A 43 7.11 -6.58 6.95
N SER A 44 7.12 -5.86 8.07
CA SER A 44 7.74 -6.29 9.32
C SER A 44 7.22 -7.66 9.79
N PRO A 45 8.09 -8.59 10.23
CA PRO A 45 7.67 -9.88 10.76
C PRO A 45 6.90 -9.77 12.09
N TYR A 46 6.90 -8.58 12.71
CA TYR A 46 6.17 -8.31 13.95
C TYR A 46 4.72 -7.87 13.71
N MET A 47 4.32 -7.67 12.45
CA MET A 47 2.96 -7.30 12.09
C MET A 47 2.05 -8.51 11.87
N PRO A 48 0.76 -8.44 12.24
CA PRO A 48 -0.24 -9.39 11.79
C PRO A 48 -0.25 -9.45 10.27
N LYS A 49 0.09 -10.61 9.72
CA LYS A 49 0.02 -10.84 8.27
C LYS A 49 -1.44 -10.85 7.83
N ILE A 50 -1.82 -9.93 6.95
CA ILE A 50 -3.10 -10.01 6.25
C ILE A 50 -2.95 -11.03 5.13
N LYS A 51 -3.96 -11.90 5.02
CA LYS A 51 -4.10 -12.89 3.97
C LYS A 51 -5.45 -12.71 3.29
N GLY A 52 -5.47 -12.88 1.98
CA GLY A 52 -6.66 -12.70 1.17
C GLY A 52 -6.82 -11.28 0.64
N GLN A 53 -8.03 -10.96 0.22
CA GLN A 53 -8.34 -9.70 -0.46
C GLN A 53 -8.41 -8.54 0.54
N GLU A 54 -7.60 -7.52 0.31
CA GLU A 54 -7.70 -6.24 1.00
C GLU A 54 -8.93 -5.46 0.54
N ASP A 55 -9.56 -4.73 1.47
CA ASP A 55 -10.72 -3.89 1.14
C ASP A 55 -10.31 -2.49 0.65
N PHE A 56 -9.18 -1.99 1.15
CA PHE A 56 -8.71 -0.63 0.87
C PHE A 56 -7.21 -0.58 0.62
N VAL A 57 -6.81 0.35 -0.26
CA VAL A 57 -5.42 0.80 -0.40
C VAL A 57 -5.32 2.25 0.07
N TYR A 58 -4.35 2.52 0.94
CA TYR A 58 -3.97 3.87 1.32
C TYR A 58 -2.81 4.34 0.45
N ILE A 59 -2.95 5.52 -0.14
CA ILE A 59 -1.94 6.12 -1.00
C ILE A 59 -1.53 7.45 -0.39
N TRP A 60 -0.26 7.55 0.00
CA TRP A 60 0.35 8.80 0.42
C TRP A 60 0.75 9.59 -0.83
N THR A 61 -0.03 10.62 -1.15
CA THR A 61 0.08 11.32 -2.44
C THR A 61 0.71 12.70 -2.31
N LEU A 62 1.56 13.03 -3.27
CA LEU A 62 2.29 14.28 -3.36
C LEU A 62 1.44 15.38 -4.01
N GLY A 63 1.38 16.54 -3.35
CA GLY A 63 0.71 17.75 -3.83
C GLY A 63 1.53 18.43 -4.93
N VAL A 64 0.85 18.77 -6.03
CA VAL A 64 1.46 19.41 -7.20
C VAL A 64 0.79 20.76 -7.44
N GLU A 65 1.59 21.78 -7.77
CA GLU A 65 1.08 23.11 -8.11
C GLU A 65 0.07 23.06 -9.27
N GLY A 66 -1.04 23.79 -9.14
CA GLY A 66 -2.11 23.81 -10.13
C GLY A 66 -2.95 22.54 -10.21
N LEU A 67 -2.75 21.55 -9.33
CA LEU A 67 -3.51 20.30 -9.30
C LEU A 67 -4.28 20.11 -7.99
N GLY A 68 -5.62 20.04 -8.10
CA GLY A 68 -6.50 19.84 -6.94
C GLY A 68 -6.40 20.99 -5.95
N ASP A 69 -6.19 20.68 -4.67
CA ASP A 69 -5.90 21.64 -3.59
C ASP A 69 -4.40 21.79 -3.31
N GLU A 70 -3.55 21.25 -4.21
CA GLU A 70 -2.08 21.35 -4.21
C GLU A 70 -1.37 20.75 -2.99
N GLN A 71 -2.10 20.07 -2.10
CA GLN A 71 -1.57 19.54 -0.84
C GLN A 71 -1.25 18.06 -0.92
N ASP A 72 -0.26 17.65 -0.13
CA ASP A 72 -0.07 16.24 0.18
C ASP A 72 -1.29 15.70 0.92
N LYS A 73 -1.70 14.47 0.60
CA LYS A 73 -2.94 13.89 1.13
C LYS A 73 -2.88 12.38 1.24
N MET A 74 -3.59 11.87 2.25
CA MET A 74 -3.91 10.46 2.38
C MET A 74 -5.14 10.14 1.54
N VAL A 75 -4.98 9.31 0.52
CA VAL A 75 -6.06 8.86 -0.37
C VAL A 75 -6.43 7.43 -0.03
N THR A 76 -7.73 7.16 0.11
CA THR A 76 -8.24 5.80 0.30
C THR A 76 -8.95 5.36 -0.98
N VAL A 77 -8.50 4.24 -1.54
CA VAL A 77 -9.11 3.58 -2.70
C VAL A 77 -9.79 2.30 -2.25
N ASP A 78 -11.05 2.11 -2.64
CA ASP A 78 -11.75 0.83 -2.47
C ASP A 78 -11.23 -0.17 -3.49
N VAL A 79 -10.69 -1.28 -2.99
CA VAL A 79 -10.12 -2.34 -3.81
C VAL A 79 -10.75 -3.70 -3.53
N ASN A 80 -11.91 -3.74 -2.83
CA ASN A 80 -12.69 -4.96 -2.76
C ASN A 80 -13.41 -5.22 -4.09
N PRO A 81 -13.14 -6.31 -4.84
CA PRO A 81 -13.78 -6.58 -6.13
C PRO A 81 -15.30 -6.75 -6.07
N LYS A 82 -15.86 -6.97 -4.89
CA LYS A 82 -17.32 -7.07 -4.66
C LYS A 82 -17.96 -5.71 -4.38
N SER A 83 -17.17 -4.67 -4.11
CA SER A 83 -17.69 -3.32 -3.88
C SER A 83 -18.20 -2.70 -5.17
N LYS A 84 -19.29 -1.93 -5.07
CA LYS A 84 -19.77 -1.08 -6.17
C LYS A 84 -18.83 0.10 -6.46
N GLN A 85 -17.92 0.40 -5.54
CA GLN A 85 -16.91 1.46 -5.66
C GLN A 85 -15.52 0.91 -5.97
N TYR A 86 -15.39 -0.37 -6.32
CA TYR A 86 -14.10 -0.97 -6.67
C TYR A 86 -13.31 -0.13 -7.68
N GLY A 87 -12.04 0.14 -7.36
CA GLY A 87 -11.13 0.97 -8.13
C GLY A 87 -11.41 2.47 -8.08
N LYS A 88 -12.18 2.95 -7.09
CA LYS A 88 -12.49 4.37 -6.92
C LYS A 88 -11.85 4.92 -5.65
N VAL A 89 -11.44 6.19 -5.73
CA VAL A 89 -11.13 6.99 -4.55
C VAL A 89 -12.43 7.22 -3.78
N ILE A 90 -12.47 6.75 -2.54
CA ILE A 90 -13.65 6.86 -1.66
C ILE A 90 -13.46 7.90 -0.56
N ASN A 91 -12.21 8.26 -0.26
CA ASN A 91 -11.86 9.30 0.69
C ASN A 91 -10.51 9.96 0.35
N SER A 92 -10.35 11.22 0.74
CA SER A 92 -9.09 11.94 0.67
C SER A 92 -8.98 12.90 1.85
N LEU A 93 -7.82 12.93 2.51
CA LEU A 93 -7.52 13.81 3.64
C LEU A 93 -6.20 14.57 3.39
N SER A 94 -6.31 15.87 3.10
CA SER A 94 -5.16 16.75 2.92
C SER A 94 -4.57 17.18 4.27
N VAL A 95 -3.24 17.25 4.37
CA VAL A 95 -2.54 17.55 5.64
C VAL A 95 -1.95 18.96 5.73
N GLY A 96 -2.13 19.79 4.70
CA GLY A 96 -1.45 21.08 4.60
C GLY A 96 -0.09 21.00 3.92
N GLY A 97 0.15 21.92 2.99
CA GLY A 97 1.44 22.11 2.34
C GLY A 97 1.84 21.00 1.36
N ARG A 98 3.03 21.17 0.79
CA ARG A 98 3.75 20.21 -0.07
C ARG A 98 4.96 19.75 0.72
N ASN A 99 4.85 18.59 1.36
CA ASN A 99 5.84 18.09 2.32
C ASN A 99 6.79 17.08 1.69
N GLU A 100 6.62 16.80 0.39
CA GLU A 100 7.26 15.71 -0.35
C GLU A 100 6.83 14.35 0.21
N ALA A 101 5.53 14.06 0.11
CA ALA A 101 4.97 12.75 0.38
C ALA A 101 5.70 11.65 -0.40
N HIS A 102 6.29 10.68 0.30
CA HIS A 102 7.16 9.70 -0.36
C HIS A 102 6.98 8.26 0.15
N HIS A 103 7.07 8.01 1.45
CA HIS A 103 6.89 6.68 2.05
C HIS A 103 5.89 6.73 3.20
N SER A 104 5.18 5.64 3.38
CA SER A 104 4.32 5.39 4.54
C SER A 104 4.29 3.91 4.87
N ASP A 105 4.09 3.57 6.14
CA ASP A 105 3.91 2.19 6.60
C ASP A 105 3.12 2.17 7.91
N PHE A 106 2.67 1.00 8.34
CA PHE A 106 1.82 0.82 9.51
C PHE A 106 2.61 0.65 10.81
N THR A 107 1.93 0.82 11.94
CA THR A 107 2.35 0.27 13.24
C THR A 107 2.28 -1.25 13.25
N ASP A 108 2.96 -1.88 14.22
CA ASP A 108 2.98 -3.34 14.38
C ASP A 108 1.59 -3.94 14.59
N ASP A 109 0.65 -3.19 15.17
CA ASP A 109 -0.76 -3.59 15.32
C ASP A 109 -1.67 -3.19 14.14
N ARG A 110 -1.11 -2.53 13.11
CA ARG A 110 -1.79 -2.02 11.90
C ARG A 110 -2.88 -0.99 12.16
N GLN A 111 -2.95 -0.41 13.36
CA GLN A 111 -4.01 0.53 13.69
C GLN A 111 -3.73 1.95 13.18
N TYR A 112 -2.45 2.29 13.04
CA TYR A 112 -2.02 3.59 12.57
C TYR A 112 -1.11 3.45 11.35
N LEU A 113 -1.19 4.43 10.45
CA LEU A 113 -0.29 4.57 9.30
C LEU A 113 0.57 5.81 9.50
N TRP A 114 1.89 5.63 9.47
CA TRP A 114 2.89 6.68 9.60
C TRP A 114 3.37 7.07 8.21
N ALA A 115 3.31 8.36 7.88
CA ALA A 115 3.71 8.89 6.58
C ALA A 115 4.72 10.03 6.72
N GLY A 116 5.87 9.91 6.05
CA GLY A 116 6.93 10.92 6.08
C GLY A 116 6.69 12.04 5.07
N GLY A 117 6.98 13.28 5.49
CA GLY A 117 7.22 14.41 4.60
C GLY A 117 8.72 14.62 4.44
N LEU A 118 9.26 14.23 3.29
CA LEU A 118 10.70 14.14 3.06
C LEU A 118 11.40 15.51 3.16
N ASP A 119 10.81 16.55 2.60
CA ASP A 119 11.40 17.90 2.57
C ASP A 119 11.21 18.63 3.90
N THR A 120 10.02 18.53 4.49
CA THR A 120 9.66 19.31 5.69
C THR A 120 10.05 18.67 7.01
N ASN A 121 10.53 17.42 6.99
CA ASN A 121 10.87 16.61 8.16
C ASN A 121 9.69 16.31 9.09
N LYS A 122 8.45 16.57 8.63
CA LYS A 122 7.24 16.23 9.39
C LYS A 122 6.93 14.75 9.21
N ILE A 123 6.29 14.17 10.23
CA ILE A 123 5.72 12.83 10.15
C ILE A 123 4.25 12.94 10.53
N PHE A 124 3.37 12.38 9.70
CA PHE A 124 1.93 12.39 9.88
C PHE A 124 1.48 10.99 10.32
N ILE A 125 0.68 10.91 11.38
CA ILE A 125 0.16 9.66 11.92
C ILE A 125 -1.35 9.65 11.72
N PHE A 126 -1.82 8.69 10.93
CA PHE A 126 -3.23 8.51 10.61
C PHE A 126 -3.80 7.32 11.38
N ASP A 127 -4.96 7.50 12.01
CA ASP A 127 -5.79 6.38 12.46
C ASP A 127 -6.49 5.78 11.24
N VAL A 128 -6.21 4.50 11.00
CA VAL A 128 -6.79 3.67 9.94
C VAL A 128 -7.61 2.51 10.51
N HIS A 129 -7.77 2.45 11.83
CA HIS A 129 -8.49 1.39 12.55
C HIS A 129 -9.94 1.77 12.82
N SER A 130 -10.20 2.99 13.29
CA SER A 130 -11.53 3.42 13.72
C SER A 130 -12.55 3.41 12.58
N ASP A 131 -12.13 3.86 11.40
CA ASP A 131 -12.88 3.76 10.15
C ASP A 131 -11.89 3.58 8.97
N PRO A 132 -11.61 2.34 8.53
CA PRO A 132 -10.66 2.08 7.45
C PRO A 132 -11.03 2.74 6.11
N ALA A 133 -12.32 3.02 5.87
CA ALA A 133 -12.75 3.69 4.66
C ALA A 133 -12.45 5.21 4.70
N LYS A 134 -12.22 5.76 5.90
CA LYS A 134 -12.06 7.20 6.14
C LYS A 134 -11.00 7.49 7.22
N PRO A 135 -9.71 7.32 6.91
CA PRO A 135 -8.62 7.63 7.83
C PRO A 135 -8.68 9.06 8.36
N THR A 136 -8.20 9.25 9.59
CA THR A 136 -8.11 10.57 10.24
C THR A 136 -6.70 10.88 10.71
N LEU A 137 -6.26 12.12 10.60
CA LEU A 137 -4.95 12.56 11.10
C LEU A 137 -5.05 12.76 12.62
N THR A 138 -4.31 11.96 13.39
CA THR A 138 -4.35 11.99 14.86
C THR A 138 -3.18 12.75 15.46
N LYS A 139 -2.01 12.73 14.80
CA LYS A 139 -0.81 13.42 15.27
C LYS A 139 0.07 13.84 14.10
N THR A 140 0.74 14.98 14.26
CA THR A 140 1.84 15.42 13.40
C THR A 140 3.07 15.64 14.26
N ILE A 141 4.14 14.90 13.99
CA ILE A 141 5.45 15.12 14.60
C ILE A 141 6.16 16.20 13.79
N THR A 142 6.54 17.30 14.44
CA THR A 142 7.20 18.44 13.80
C THR A 142 8.60 18.71 14.33
N ASP A 143 9.05 17.95 15.31
CA ASP A 143 10.33 18.11 15.99
C ASP A 143 11.31 16.96 15.69
N PHE A 144 11.06 16.16 14.64
CA PHE A 144 11.89 15.02 14.23
C PHE A 144 13.38 15.39 14.17
N THR A 145 13.72 16.47 13.47
CA THR A 145 15.11 16.93 13.34
C THR A 145 15.71 17.33 14.68
N ALA A 146 14.95 18.00 15.55
CA ALA A 146 15.46 18.42 16.86
C ALA A 146 15.65 17.22 17.80
N LYS A 147 14.67 16.32 17.87
CA LYS A 147 14.68 15.13 18.74
C LYS A 147 15.75 14.12 18.33
N SER A 148 15.93 13.94 17.03
CA SER A 148 16.92 13.00 16.48
C SER A 148 18.38 13.49 16.61
N GLY A 149 18.61 14.73 17.05
CA GLY A 149 19.95 15.32 17.07
C GLY A 149 20.45 15.77 15.70
N GLY A 150 19.54 16.08 14.77
CA GLY A 150 19.85 16.74 13.50
C GLY A 150 19.55 15.91 12.25
N ILE A 151 18.81 14.81 12.33
CA ILE A 151 18.45 14.02 11.14
C ILE A 151 17.37 14.74 10.33
N VAL A 152 17.48 14.65 9.00
CA VAL A 152 16.49 15.19 8.06
C VAL A 152 16.11 14.15 7.02
N GLY A 153 14.98 14.36 6.34
CA GLY A 153 14.42 13.46 5.36
C GLY A 153 13.96 12.14 5.97
N PRO A 154 12.96 12.12 6.87
CA PRO A 154 12.34 10.87 7.32
C PRO A 154 11.76 10.14 6.10
N HIS A 155 12.25 8.93 5.83
CA HIS A 155 11.96 8.22 4.59
C HIS A 155 11.22 6.91 4.88
N SER A 156 11.92 5.79 5.02
CA SER A 156 11.28 4.49 5.27
C SER A 156 10.89 4.38 6.74
N THR A 157 9.62 4.12 7.01
CA THR A 157 9.11 3.71 8.32
C THR A 157 9.01 2.19 8.38
N TYR A 158 9.34 1.60 9.52
CA TYR A 158 9.34 0.15 9.69
C TYR A 158 8.87 -0.22 11.10
N ALA A 159 7.84 -1.07 11.18
CA ALA A 159 7.27 -1.50 12.44
C ALA A 159 8.19 -2.44 13.23
N LEU A 160 8.31 -2.20 14.52
CA LEU A 160 8.88 -3.08 15.54
C LEU A 160 7.83 -3.25 16.66
N PRO A 161 7.95 -4.25 17.57
CA PRO A 161 6.98 -4.43 18.63
C PRO A 161 6.81 -3.17 19.50
N GLY A 162 5.66 -2.50 19.41
CA GLY A 162 5.33 -1.25 20.09
C GLY A 162 6.11 -0.01 19.64
N ARG A 163 6.84 -0.08 18.51
CA ARG A 163 7.78 0.97 18.06
C ARG A 163 7.81 1.12 16.55
N ILE A 164 8.30 2.26 16.10
CA ILE A 164 8.61 2.53 14.69
C ILE A 164 10.09 2.89 14.57
N MET A 165 10.77 2.26 13.61
CA MET A 165 12.09 2.67 13.16
C MET A 165 11.96 3.49 11.87
N ILE A 166 12.67 4.62 11.78
CA ILE A 166 12.59 5.56 10.66
C ILE A 166 13.98 5.78 10.10
N THR A 167 14.17 5.59 8.79
CA THR A 167 15.41 5.98 8.12
C THR A 167 15.43 7.49 7.87
N GLY A 168 16.58 8.14 8.08
CA GLY A 168 16.81 9.52 7.66
C GLY A 168 17.72 9.58 6.44
N LEU A 169 17.41 10.44 5.47
CA LEU A 169 18.23 10.61 4.27
C LEU A 169 19.52 11.39 4.50
N SER A 170 19.55 12.29 5.49
CA SER A 170 20.68 13.19 5.69
C SER A 170 20.67 13.82 7.09
N ASN A 171 21.40 14.91 7.25
CA ASN A 171 21.53 15.70 8.46
C ASN A 171 21.37 17.21 8.18
N ASN A 172 21.00 17.98 9.21
CA ASN A 172 20.77 19.43 9.13
C ASN A 172 22.04 20.29 9.30
N LYS A 173 23.23 19.69 9.40
CA LYS A 173 24.49 20.43 9.54
C LYS A 173 25.04 20.83 8.16
N ASP A 174 25.03 19.89 7.22
CA ASP A 174 25.61 20.10 5.89
C ASP A 174 24.82 19.44 4.74
N HIS A 175 23.70 18.75 5.04
CA HIS A 175 22.93 17.98 4.07
C HIS A 175 23.76 16.94 3.29
N GLY A 176 24.87 16.48 3.88
CA GLY A 176 25.73 15.42 3.34
C GLY A 176 25.23 14.01 3.65
N GLY A 177 26.02 13.00 3.28
CA GLY A 177 25.64 11.58 3.39
C GLY A 177 25.65 10.98 4.81
N ARG A 178 25.77 11.79 5.87
CA ARG A 178 25.69 11.29 7.25
C ARG A 178 24.23 11.10 7.64
N THR A 179 23.86 9.85 7.96
CA THR A 179 22.47 9.43 8.22
C THR A 179 22.35 8.63 9.51
N ALA A 180 21.11 8.29 9.88
CA ALA A 180 20.80 7.46 11.04
C ALA A 180 19.46 6.73 10.87
N LEU A 181 19.23 5.76 11.75
CA LEU A 181 17.89 5.26 12.05
C LEU A 181 17.38 5.97 13.30
N VAL A 182 16.11 6.38 13.32
CA VAL A 182 15.49 7.07 14.46
C VAL A 182 14.31 6.25 14.95
N GLU A 183 14.28 6.00 16.25
CA GLU A 183 13.32 5.11 16.90
C GLU A 183 12.29 5.92 17.68
N TYR A 184 11.01 5.57 17.51
CA TYR A 184 9.87 6.15 18.18
C TYR A 184 8.97 5.06 18.79
N THR A 185 8.21 5.40 19.82
CA THR A 185 7.05 4.59 20.25
C THR A 185 5.95 4.66 19.19
N ASN A 186 5.03 3.70 19.18
CA ASN A 186 3.81 3.79 18.35
C ASN A 186 2.98 5.06 18.60
N ASP A 187 3.05 5.60 19.82
CA ASP A 187 2.34 6.82 20.19
C ASP A 187 3.00 8.10 19.64
N GLY A 188 4.18 8.01 19.04
CA GLY A 188 4.86 9.19 18.48
C GLY A 188 5.90 9.84 19.40
N ASP A 189 6.35 9.14 20.44
CA ASP A 189 7.38 9.66 21.36
C ASP A 189 8.78 9.18 20.94
N TYR A 190 9.73 10.11 20.87
CA TYR A 190 11.12 9.81 20.52
C TYR A 190 11.77 8.88 21.56
N ILE A 191 12.51 7.88 21.09
CA ILE A 191 13.28 6.95 21.92
C ILE A 191 14.79 7.18 21.74
N ALA A 192 15.30 7.03 20.52
CA ALA A 192 16.73 7.05 20.25
C ALA A 192 17.08 7.37 18.79
N THR A 193 18.30 7.85 18.57
CA THR A 193 18.93 7.95 17.25
C THR A 193 20.12 6.99 17.19
N HIS A 194 20.11 6.13 16.17
CA HIS A 194 21.15 5.16 15.87
C HIS A 194 21.92 5.63 14.64
N TRP A 195 23.00 6.37 14.86
CA TRP A 195 23.83 6.91 13.78
C TRP A 195 24.49 5.80 12.96
N MET A 196 24.55 5.98 11.64
CA MET A 196 25.32 5.08 10.79
C MET A 196 26.81 5.16 11.15
N PRO A 197 27.55 4.03 11.17
CA PRO A 197 28.99 4.01 11.37
C PRO A 197 29.72 4.86 10.33
N THR A 198 30.88 5.39 10.70
CA THR A 198 31.70 6.24 9.82
C THR A 198 33.05 5.64 9.46
N ASP A 199 33.31 4.42 9.92
CA ASP A 199 34.57 3.69 9.88
C ASP A 199 34.40 2.20 9.58
#